data_AF-A0A3A8IUY8-F1
#
_entry.id   AF-A0A3A8IUY8-F1
#
_cell.length_a   1.000
_cell.length_b   1.000
_cell.length_c   1.000
_cell.angle_alpha   90.00
_cell.angle_beta   90.00
_cell.angle_gamma   90.00
#
_symmetry.space_group_name_H-M   'P 1'
#
loop_
_entity.id
_entity.type
_entity.pdbx_description
1 polymer ?
#
loop_
_entity_poly.entity_id
_entity_poly.type
_entity_poly.pdbx_seq_one_letter_code
_entity_poly.pdbx_strand_id
1 'polypeptide(L)'
;MRPVSGTTTRRLLLAFGALVALFAAASAYALGRLSDIHEGTHALREVGGRAREARELATAVRDQYAHLAHTLILGNDSHRHFHTEARARVQALTRGLSEQARDAEERAAVADIQAAGDALDVLYRDTLLPAVMAKDARAAEAAHGRALEWVSRIQARVDGLTERWDASMGAFEAHVGAVERDSFRWALLFLGGATLFAAGVGVYIGNSVARPVARLSEGAARLARGDLDVRIPEDDPGELGHLAAQLNRMTGALREHQAQLVQHEKLAGIGRLAAGVAHEINNPLGVILGYVRLLQRRAEGSLAEDLRVVEEEAVRCQDIVEGLLDLSRPGRGPVEPVALREACEDVVARMRESALLGPVTVEVHGEGVAWVQPPRLRQVLLNLMKNAAEAAG
;
A
#
# COMPACT_ATOMS: atom_id res chain seq x y z
N MET A 1 -13.84 0.16 -23.15
CA MET A 1 -13.51 -0.13 -21.74
C MET A 1 -12.30 0.70 -21.35
N ARG A 2 -12.43 1.63 -20.39
CA ARG A 2 -11.27 2.37 -19.86
C ARG A 2 -10.48 1.44 -18.93
N PRO A 3 -9.14 1.42 -18.99
CA PRO A 3 -8.35 0.60 -18.09
C PRO A 3 -8.50 1.13 -16.65
N VAL A 4 -9.00 0.28 -15.74
CA VAL A 4 -9.09 0.54 -14.29
C VAL A 4 -7.72 0.40 -13.61
N SER A 5 -6.65 0.23 -14.40
CA SER A 5 -5.28 0.05 -13.91
C SER A 5 -4.78 1.29 -13.19
N GLY A 6 -4.46 1.16 -11.91
CA GLY A 6 -3.69 2.13 -11.13
C GLY A 6 -4.33 2.59 -9.83
N THR A 7 -5.55 2.17 -9.48
CA THR A 7 -6.18 2.66 -8.23
C THR A 7 -5.50 2.10 -6.99
N THR A 8 -5.28 0.78 -6.93
CA THR A 8 -4.64 0.10 -5.79
C THR A 8 -3.17 0.51 -5.67
N THR A 9 -2.43 0.47 -6.77
CA THR A 9 -1.01 0.86 -6.82
C THR A 9 -0.82 2.32 -6.42
N ARG A 10 -1.66 3.25 -6.90
CA ARG A 10 -1.59 4.66 -6.51
C ARG A 10 -1.88 4.86 -5.03
N ARG A 11 -2.86 4.14 -4.47
CA ARG A 11 -3.16 4.18 -3.03
C ARG A 11 -1.98 3.69 -2.18
N LEU A 12 -1.31 2.60 -2.58
CA LEU A 12 -0.12 2.08 -1.91
C LEU A 12 1.07 3.05 -2.01
N LEU A 13 1.32 3.61 -3.20
CA LEU A 13 2.37 4.60 -3.40
C LEU A 13 2.14 5.87 -2.59
N LEU A 14 0.90 6.34 -2.48
CA LEU A 14 0.56 7.49 -1.64
C LEU A 14 0.77 7.19 -0.15
N ALA A 15 0.35 6.01 0.33
CA ALA A 15 0.57 5.61 1.72
C ALA A 15 2.06 5.47 2.05
N PHE A 16 2.84 4.85 1.14
CA PHE A 16 4.29 4.73 1.29
C PHE A 16 4.99 6.09 1.21
N GLY A 17 4.61 6.94 0.27
CA GLY A 17 5.14 8.30 0.14
C GLY A 17 4.87 9.15 1.39
N ALA A 18 3.68 9.04 1.97
CA ALA A 18 3.34 9.70 3.22
C ALA A 18 4.19 9.18 4.39
N LEU A 19 4.46 7.87 4.47
CA LEU A 19 5.33 7.28 5.48
C LEU A 19 6.77 7.81 5.38
N VAL A 20 7.33 7.84 4.16
CA VAL A 20 8.69 8.33 3.91
C VAL A 20 8.79 9.81 4.24
N ALA A 21 7.81 10.62 3.85
CA ALA A 21 7.78 12.05 4.17
C ALA A 21 7.72 12.30 5.69
N LEU A 22 6.90 11.52 6.42
CA LEU A 22 6.82 11.60 7.88
C LEU A 22 8.16 11.25 8.54
N PHE A 23 8.82 10.19 8.08
CA PHE A 23 10.13 9.78 8.59
C PHE A 23 11.22 10.82 8.29
N ALA A 24 11.22 11.40 7.09
CA ALA A 24 12.15 12.45 6.70
C ALA A 24 11.97 13.71 7.55
N ALA A 25 10.72 14.12 7.81
CA ALA A 25 10.42 15.26 8.67
C ALA A 25 10.87 15.02 10.12
N ALA A 26 10.61 13.83 10.67
CA ALA A 26 11.06 13.45 12.02
C ALA A 26 12.59 13.43 12.11
N SER A 27 13.27 12.90 11.09
CA SER A 27 14.73 12.84 11.03
C SER A 27 15.35 14.24 10.93
N ALA A 28 14.81 15.10 10.08
CA ALA A 28 15.26 16.49 9.95
C ALA A 28 15.08 17.26 11.26
N TYR A 29 13.94 17.06 11.94
CA TYR A 29 13.70 17.64 13.26
C TYR A 29 14.74 17.16 14.27
N ALA A 30 14.95 15.84 14.41
CA ALA A 30 15.93 15.27 15.33
C ALA A 30 17.37 15.77 15.05
N LEU A 31 17.75 15.89 13.77
CA LEU A 31 19.07 16.38 13.39
C LEU A 31 19.27 17.85 13.76
N GLY A 32 18.25 18.69 13.57
CA GLY A 32 18.27 20.08 14.00
C GLY A 32 18.46 20.22 15.51
N ARG A 33 17.73 19.42 16.31
CA ARG A 33 17.87 19.42 17.77
C ARG A 33 19.22 18.93 18.26
N LEU A 34 19.79 17.93 17.60
CA LEU A 34 21.16 17.46 17.90
C LEU A 34 22.20 18.53 17.58
N SER A 35 22.01 19.29 16.50
CA SER A 35 22.88 20.43 16.17
C SER A 35 22.82 21.52 17.25
N ASP A 36 21.61 21.90 17.68
CA ASP A 36 21.40 22.88 18.76
C ASP A 36 22.12 22.45 20.05
N ILE A 37 22.02 21.18 20.43
CA ILE A 37 22.68 20.64 21.63
C ILE A 37 24.20 20.59 21.44
N HIS A 38 24.69 20.25 20.25
CA HIS A 38 26.12 20.16 19.99
C HIS A 38 26.80 21.53 20.07
N GLU A 39 26.29 22.53 19.34
CA GLU A 39 26.72 23.93 19.43
C GLU A 39 26.59 24.43 20.87
N GLY A 40 25.47 24.04 21.49
CA GLY A 40 25.22 23.96 22.92
C GLY A 40 26.49 23.68 23.75
N THR A 41 26.84 22.41 23.81
CA THR A 41 27.92 21.90 24.67
C THR A 41 29.28 22.55 24.43
N HIS A 42 29.57 23.00 23.21
CA HIS A 42 30.82 23.69 22.90
C HIS A 42 30.91 25.06 23.58
N ALA A 43 29.86 25.88 23.49
CA ALA A 43 29.83 27.18 24.15
C ALA A 43 29.94 27.08 25.68
N LEU A 44 29.26 26.08 26.27
CA LEU A 44 29.31 25.85 27.72
C LEU A 44 30.74 25.51 28.21
N ARG A 45 31.46 24.65 27.48
CA ARG A 45 32.85 24.28 27.82
C ARG A 45 33.79 25.48 27.79
N GLU A 46 33.60 26.38 26.83
CA GLU A 46 34.44 27.57 26.69
C GLU A 46 34.20 28.59 27.82
N VAL A 47 32.93 28.86 28.16
CA VAL A 47 32.59 29.74 29.30
C VAL A 47 33.06 29.14 30.62
N GLY A 48 32.92 27.82 30.80
CA GLY A 48 33.39 27.13 32.00
C GLY A 48 34.92 27.15 32.17
N GLY A 49 35.67 27.13 31.07
CA GLY A 49 37.12 27.32 31.07
C GLY A 49 37.51 28.70 31.60
N ARG A 50 36.90 29.76 31.04
CA ARG A 50 37.11 31.15 31.46
C ARG A 50 36.79 31.39 32.94
N ALA A 51 35.65 30.88 33.41
CA ALA A 51 35.25 30.98 34.82
C ALA A 51 36.23 30.25 35.76
N ARG A 52 36.89 29.19 35.31
CA ARG A 52 37.92 28.50 36.09
C ARG A 52 39.21 29.33 36.17
N GLU A 53 39.66 29.88 35.05
CA GLU A 53 40.85 30.75 34.99
C GLU A 53 40.68 32.01 35.84
N ALA A 54 39.49 32.64 35.85
CA ALA A 54 39.21 33.77 36.73
C ALA A 54 39.28 33.42 38.22
N ARG A 55 38.74 32.27 38.65
CA ARG A 55 38.87 31.81 40.04
C ARG A 55 40.32 31.51 40.43
N GLU A 56 41.10 30.98 39.48
CA GLU A 56 42.54 30.79 39.68
C GLU A 56 43.27 32.13 39.83
N LEU A 57 42.91 33.14 39.04
CA LEU A 57 43.44 34.50 39.15
C LEU A 57 43.11 35.12 40.52
N ALA A 58 41.87 35.00 41.03
CA ALA A 58 41.53 35.47 42.37
C ALA A 58 42.41 34.83 43.46
N THR A 59 42.70 33.53 43.31
CA THR A 59 43.58 32.79 44.21
C THR A 59 45.03 33.29 44.12
N ALA A 60 45.54 33.49 42.90
CA ALA A 60 46.89 34.00 42.67
C ALA A 60 47.10 35.43 43.19
N VAL A 61 46.08 36.30 43.08
CA VAL A 61 46.13 37.67 43.62
C VAL A 61 46.18 37.65 45.15
N ARG A 62 45.43 36.74 45.80
CA ARG A 62 45.48 36.55 47.26
C ARG A 62 46.86 36.05 47.71
N ASP A 63 47.46 35.15 46.94
CA ASP A 63 48.81 34.62 47.18
C ASP A 63 49.88 35.72 47.04
N GLN A 64 49.80 36.54 45.98
CA GLN A 64 50.68 37.70 45.79
C GLN A 64 50.58 38.67 46.98
N TYR A 65 49.36 38.97 47.43
CA TYR A 65 49.15 39.81 48.60
C TYR A 65 49.70 39.19 49.90
N ALA A 66 49.59 37.87 50.08
CA ALA A 66 50.15 37.19 51.25
C ALA A 66 51.67 37.36 51.35
N HIS A 67 52.39 37.29 50.22
CA HIS A 67 53.83 37.55 50.20
C HIS A 67 54.17 39.01 50.49
N LEU A 68 53.37 39.97 50.01
CA LEU A 68 53.51 41.38 50.39
C LEU A 68 53.30 41.57 51.90
N ALA A 69 52.28 40.93 52.48
CA ALA A 69 52.01 40.98 53.91
C ALA A 69 53.14 40.33 54.74
N HIS A 70 53.72 39.21 54.30
CA HIS A 70 54.87 38.60 54.97
C HIS A 70 56.11 39.48 54.94
N THR A 71 56.38 40.22 53.85
CA THR A 71 57.45 41.23 53.81
C THR A 71 57.25 42.28 54.92
N LEU A 72 56.01 42.75 55.12
CA LEU A 72 55.68 43.69 56.20
C LEU A 72 55.84 43.07 57.60
N ILE A 73 55.33 41.86 57.81
CA ILE A 73 55.33 41.16 59.11
C ILE A 73 56.76 40.79 59.55
N LEU A 74 57.58 40.26 58.63
CA LEU A 74 58.95 39.81 58.91
C LEU A 74 59.95 40.95 58.89
N GLY A 75 59.60 42.10 58.30
CA GLY A 75 60.47 43.28 58.26
C GLY A 75 61.72 43.11 57.40
N ASN A 76 61.70 42.18 56.43
CA ASN A 76 62.85 41.83 55.58
C ASN A 76 62.39 41.47 54.15
N ASP A 77 63.34 41.28 53.23
CA ASP A 77 63.09 41.02 51.82
C ASP A 77 63.00 39.53 51.45
N SER A 78 62.93 38.62 52.44
CA SER A 78 62.89 37.17 52.21
C SER A 78 61.74 36.71 51.30
N HIS A 79 60.63 37.46 51.28
CA HIS A 79 59.47 37.20 50.42
C HIS A 79 59.51 37.88 49.05
N ARG A 80 60.57 38.64 48.72
CA ARG A 80 60.68 39.34 47.42
C ARG A 80 60.64 38.39 46.23
N HIS A 81 61.32 37.25 46.33
CA HIS A 81 61.33 36.25 45.25
C HIS A 81 59.93 35.64 45.06
N PHE A 82 59.30 35.18 46.15
CA PHE A 82 57.95 34.62 46.12
C PHE A 82 56.89 35.62 45.60
N HIS A 83 56.98 36.90 45.98
CA HIS A 83 56.11 37.94 45.42
C HIS A 83 56.31 38.08 43.90
N THR A 84 57.54 37.99 43.42
CA THR A 84 57.85 38.08 41.99
C THR A 84 57.28 36.89 41.21
N GLU A 85 57.34 35.68 41.77
CA GLU A 85 56.75 34.48 41.18
C GLU A 85 55.22 34.56 41.17
N ALA A 86 54.60 34.94 42.30
CA ALA A 86 53.15 35.12 42.40
C ALA A 86 52.64 36.18 41.41
N ARG A 87 53.37 37.30 41.26
CA ARG A 87 53.09 38.33 40.24
C ARG A 87 53.15 37.75 38.82
N ALA A 88 54.18 36.98 38.50
CA ALA A 88 54.31 36.38 37.17
C ALA A 88 53.10 35.47 36.86
N ARG A 89 52.60 34.73 37.86
CA ARG A 89 51.38 33.93 37.75
C ARG A 89 50.14 34.78 37.52
N VAL A 90 49.96 35.86 38.27
CA VAL A 90 48.85 36.83 38.08
C VAL A 90 48.88 37.42 36.66
N GLN A 91 50.05 37.82 36.17
CA GLN A 91 50.19 38.36 34.81
C GLN A 91 49.91 37.32 33.73
N ALA A 92 50.34 36.06 33.92
CA ALA A 92 50.07 34.98 32.97
C ALA A 92 48.55 34.69 32.88
N LEU A 93 47.87 34.56 34.02
CA LEU A 93 46.42 34.32 34.07
C LEU A 93 45.63 35.50 33.50
N THR A 94 46.02 36.74 33.83
CA THR A 94 45.36 37.94 33.29
C THR A 94 45.53 38.04 31.76
N ARG A 95 46.70 37.67 31.23
CA ARG A 95 46.93 37.61 29.79
C ARG A 95 46.05 36.55 29.12
N GLY A 96 45.96 35.35 29.68
CA GLY A 96 45.06 34.30 29.19
C GLY A 96 43.61 34.76 29.12
N LEU A 97 43.11 35.37 30.19
CA LEU A 97 41.77 35.95 30.23
C LEU A 97 41.58 37.07 29.19
N SER A 98 42.60 37.87 28.93
CA SER A 98 42.54 38.96 27.94
C SER A 98 42.45 38.42 26.51
N GLU A 99 43.14 37.32 26.21
CA GLU A 99 43.11 36.65 24.91
C GLU A 99 41.74 35.98 24.65
N GLN A 100 41.07 35.56 25.72
CA GLN A 100 39.77 34.90 25.68
C GLN A 100 38.57 35.85 25.84
N ALA A 101 38.81 37.15 26.10
CA ALA A 101 37.76 38.15 26.31
C ALA A 101 37.04 38.48 24.98
N ARG A 102 35.72 38.23 24.94
CA ARG A 102 34.92 38.33 23.70
C ARG A 102 34.29 39.71 23.53
N ASP A 103 33.65 40.22 24.58
CA ASP A 103 32.94 41.51 24.52
C ASP A 103 33.77 42.68 25.07
N ALA A 104 33.26 43.90 24.88
CA ALA A 104 33.95 45.12 25.29
C ALA A 104 34.03 45.27 26.83
N GLU A 105 33.08 44.71 27.56
CA GLU A 105 32.99 44.82 29.01
C GLU A 105 33.93 43.82 29.70
N GLU A 106 34.04 42.59 29.19
CA GLU A 106 35.06 41.61 29.54
C GLU A 106 36.46 42.18 29.31
N ARG A 107 36.72 42.73 28.12
CA ARG A 107 38.00 43.36 27.79
C ARG A 107 38.33 44.53 28.73
N ALA A 108 37.35 45.36 29.05
CA ALA A 108 37.54 46.46 29.99
C ALA A 108 37.84 45.97 31.42
N ALA A 109 37.15 44.92 31.89
CA ALA A 109 37.37 44.35 33.21
C ALA A 109 38.76 43.71 33.33
N VAL A 110 39.20 42.96 32.32
CA VAL A 110 40.54 42.35 32.30
C VAL A 110 41.64 43.41 32.20
N ALA A 111 41.44 44.47 31.42
CA ALA A 111 42.37 45.59 31.37
C ALA A 111 42.49 46.32 32.73
N ASP A 112 41.37 46.47 33.45
CA ASP A 112 41.37 47.07 34.79
C ASP A 112 42.11 46.20 35.82
N ILE A 113 41.92 44.88 35.75
CA ILE A 113 42.67 43.89 36.54
C ILE A 113 44.17 44.02 36.26
N GLN A 114 44.56 44.07 34.99
CA GLN A 114 45.97 44.19 34.60
C GLN A 114 46.58 45.48 35.12
N ALA A 115 45.91 46.61 34.93
CA ALA A 115 46.37 47.92 35.39
C ALA A 115 46.51 47.97 36.93
N ALA A 116 45.55 47.40 37.67
CA ALA A 116 45.61 47.30 39.12
C ALA A 116 46.73 46.37 39.60
N GLY A 117 46.96 45.24 38.91
CA GLY A 117 48.05 44.32 39.21
C GLY A 117 49.44 44.93 38.98
N ASP A 118 49.60 45.69 37.90
CA ASP A 118 50.85 46.42 37.63
C ASP A 118 51.08 47.55 38.65
N ALA A 119 50.01 48.28 39.02
CA ALA A 119 50.09 49.31 40.08
C ALA A 119 50.46 48.71 41.44
N LEU A 120 49.95 47.52 41.77
CA LEU A 120 50.30 46.79 42.99
C LEU A 120 51.78 46.39 43.03
N ASP A 121 52.35 45.92 41.91
CA ASP A 121 53.77 45.58 41.83
C ASP A 121 54.68 46.82 41.97
N VAL A 122 54.33 47.92 41.29
CA VAL A 122 55.06 49.20 41.41
C VAL A 122 55.03 49.67 42.86
N LEU A 123 53.86 49.64 43.51
CA LEU A 123 53.72 50.02 44.92
C LEU A 123 54.57 49.14 45.85
N TYR A 124 54.61 47.82 45.61
CA TYR A 124 55.43 46.90 46.38
C TYR A 124 56.92 47.23 46.26
N ARG A 125 57.40 47.37 45.02
CA ARG A 125 58.83 47.53 44.71
C ARG A 125 59.36 48.91 45.10
N ASP A 126 58.62 49.95 44.79
CA ASP A 126 59.12 51.32 44.83
C ASP A 126 58.77 52.04 46.13
N THR A 127 57.77 51.54 46.87
CA THR A 127 57.32 52.17 48.13
C THR A 127 57.39 51.22 49.32
N LEU A 128 56.70 50.08 49.26
CA LEU A 128 56.51 49.21 50.44
C LEU A 128 57.81 48.55 50.88
N LEU A 129 58.51 47.87 49.96
CA LEU A 129 59.75 47.17 50.28
C LEU A 129 60.84 48.14 50.79
N PRO A 130 61.12 49.29 50.15
CA PRO A 130 62.05 50.29 50.70
C PRO A 130 61.65 50.82 52.08
N ALA A 131 60.36 51.10 52.31
CA ALA A 131 59.87 51.56 53.62
C ALA A 131 60.07 50.52 54.72
N VAL A 132 59.81 49.25 54.42
CA VAL A 132 60.07 48.13 55.33
C VAL A 132 61.57 48.00 55.64
N MET A 133 62.44 48.08 54.61
CA MET A 133 63.90 48.00 54.81
C MET A 133 64.44 49.18 55.62
N ALA A 134 63.86 50.37 55.44
CA ALA A 134 64.19 51.58 56.19
C ALA A 134 63.55 51.63 57.59
N LYS A 135 62.73 50.64 57.96
CA LYS A 135 61.93 50.61 59.20
C LYS A 135 61.00 51.82 59.37
N ASP A 136 60.53 52.40 58.27
CA ASP A 136 59.53 53.47 58.29
C ASP A 136 58.13 52.88 58.37
N ALA A 137 57.64 52.72 59.60
CA ALA A 137 56.33 52.13 59.87
C ALA A 137 55.17 52.92 59.23
N ARG A 138 55.25 54.25 59.19
CA ARG A 138 54.17 55.08 58.63
C ARG A 138 54.09 54.93 57.11
N ALA A 139 55.23 54.97 56.43
CA ALA A 139 55.27 54.78 54.98
C ALA A 139 54.86 53.35 54.59
N ALA A 140 55.28 52.34 55.36
CA ALA A 140 54.92 50.95 55.13
C ALA A 140 53.40 50.71 55.34
N GLU A 141 52.81 51.28 56.40
CA GLU A 141 51.37 51.19 56.67
C GLU A 141 50.54 51.89 55.59
N ALA A 142 50.94 53.09 55.17
CA ALA A 142 50.27 53.80 54.08
C ALA A 142 50.36 53.05 52.74
N ALA A 143 51.51 52.44 52.44
CA ALA A 143 51.69 51.61 51.25
C ALA A 143 50.85 50.33 51.33
N HIS A 144 50.76 49.70 52.50
CA HIS A 144 49.92 48.52 52.71
C HIS A 144 48.43 48.84 52.51
N GLY A 145 47.94 49.97 53.03
CA GLY A 145 46.56 50.43 52.79
C GLY A 145 46.23 50.56 51.30
N ARG A 146 47.11 51.20 50.52
CA ARG A 146 46.95 51.28 49.05
C ARG A 146 47.04 49.92 48.37
N ALA A 147 47.87 49.02 48.87
CA ALA A 147 47.95 47.65 48.32
C ALA A 147 46.62 46.91 48.51
N LEU A 148 45.97 47.09 49.66
CA LEU A 148 44.65 46.52 49.93
C LEU A 148 43.57 47.08 48.98
N GLU A 149 43.62 48.38 48.67
CA GLU A 149 42.71 48.99 47.67
C GLU A 149 42.87 48.34 46.29
N TRP A 150 44.10 48.14 45.82
CA TRP A 150 44.36 47.49 44.53
C TRP A 150 43.92 46.03 44.51
N VAL A 151 44.23 45.27 45.57
CA VAL A 151 43.80 43.87 45.71
C VAL A 151 42.28 43.77 45.73
N SER A 152 41.60 44.64 46.48
CA SER A 152 40.14 44.68 46.54
C SER A 152 39.53 45.03 45.18
N ARG A 153 40.15 45.94 44.42
CA ARG A 153 39.71 46.28 43.06
C ARG A 153 39.84 45.09 42.11
N ILE A 154 40.97 44.38 42.14
CA ILE A 154 41.17 43.18 41.32
C ILE A 154 40.13 42.12 41.68
N GLN A 155 39.94 41.84 42.97
CA GLN A 155 38.95 40.87 43.46
C GLN A 155 37.53 41.22 42.98
N ALA A 156 37.10 42.47 43.16
CA ALA A 156 35.77 42.91 42.71
C ALA A 156 35.56 42.72 41.19
N ARG A 157 36.59 42.93 40.37
CA ARG A 157 36.51 42.70 38.91
C ARG A 157 36.46 41.22 38.56
N VAL A 158 37.25 40.41 39.24
CA VAL A 158 37.27 38.95 39.04
C VAL A 158 35.93 38.32 39.47
N ASP A 159 35.39 38.75 40.60
CA ASP A 159 34.09 38.29 41.10
C ASP A 159 32.97 38.68 40.10
N GLY A 160 32.96 39.93 39.63
CA GLY A 160 31.99 40.38 38.62
C GLY A 160 32.11 39.69 37.26
N LEU A 161 33.31 39.23 36.85
CA LEU A 161 33.47 38.37 35.67
C LEU A 161 32.93 36.96 35.93
N THR A 162 33.26 36.39 37.09
CA THR A 162 32.84 35.05 37.48
C THR A 162 31.32 34.94 37.59
N GLU A 163 30.67 35.90 38.25
CA GLU A 163 29.20 35.96 38.37
C GLU A 163 28.52 36.05 37.01
N ARG A 164 29.04 36.88 36.09
CA ARG A 164 28.49 36.99 34.73
C ARG A 164 28.61 35.70 33.95
N TRP A 165 29.76 35.04 34.01
CA TRP A 165 29.96 33.76 33.34
C TRP A 165 29.14 32.64 33.95
N ASP A 166 29.02 32.57 35.28
CA ASP A 166 28.15 31.62 35.97
C ASP A 166 26.67 31.84 35.60
N ALA A 167 26.21 33.10 35.52
CA ALA A 167 24.87 33.43 35.06
C ALA A 167 24.62 33.02 33.60
N SER A 168 25.60 33.26 32.72
CA SER A 168 25.55 32.83 31.32
C SER A 168 25.48 31.30 31.18
N MET A 169 26.30 30.57 31.92
CA MET A 169 26.22 29.10 31.98
C MET A 169 24.87 28.62 32.49
N GLY A 170 24.34 29.19 33.57
CA GLY A 170 23.04 28.82 34.11
C GLY A 170 21.88 29.05 33.13
N ALA A 171 21.87 30.19 32.43
CA ALA A 171 20.89 30.46 31.38
C ALA A 171 20.99 29.44 30.23
N PHE A 172 22.21 29.02 29.92
CA PHE A 172 22.48 28.06 28.87
C PHE A 172 22.07 26.62 29.24
N GLU A 173 22.40 26.16 30.45
CA GLU A 173 21.95 24.87 30.98
C GLU A 173 20.42 24.81 31.00
N ALA A 174 19.75 25.89 31.38
CA ALA A 174 18.30 25.99 31.31
C ALA A 174 17.77 25.88 29.87
N HIS A 175 18.45 26.51 28.90
CA HIS A 175 18.10 26.39 27.48
C HIS A 175 18.29 24.96 26.97
N VAL A 176 19.43 24.31 27.24
CA VAL A 176 19.70 22.92 26.87
C VAL A 176 18.66 21.99 27.50
N GLY A 177 18.34 22.17 28.78
CA GLY A 177 17.31 21.37 29.45
C GLY A 177 15.89 21.59 28.88
N ALA A 178 15.56 22.80 28.43
CA ALA A 178 14.33 23.03 27.67
C ALA A 178 14.38 22.31 26.30
N VAL A 179 15.52 22.36 25.64
CA VAL A 179 15.74 21.72 24.34
C VAL A 179 15.58 20.20 24.42
N GLU A 180 16.15 19.58 25.45
CA GLU A 180 16.04 18.14 25.71
C GLU A 180 14.59 17.71 25.99
N ARG A 181 13.88 18.43 26.87
CA ARG A 181 12.47 18.12 27.19
C ARG A 181 11.57 18.21 25.96
N ASP A 182 11.72 19.24 25.15
CA ASP A 182 10.93 19.37 23.93
C ASP A 182 11.32 18.32 22.89
N SER A 183 12.61 18.01 22.74
CA SER A 183 13.08 16.94 21.87
C SER A 183 12.49 15.59 22.26
N PHE A 184 12.42 15.29 23.56
CA PHE A 184 11.82 14.05 24.08
C PHE A 184 10.31 13.98 23.80
N ARG A 185 9.58 15.09 24.02
CA ARG A 185 8.14 15.18 23.71
C ARG A 185 7.87 14.93 22.23
N TRP A 186 8.63 15.57 21.34
CA TRP A 186 8.49 15.37 19.91
C TRP A 186 8.89 13.96 19.48
N ALA A 187 9.94 13.37 20.07
CA ALA A 187 10.30 11.97 19.82
C ALA A 187 9.15 11.03 20.17
N LEU A 188 8.48 11.22 21.32
CA LEU A 188 7.30 10.43 21.70
C LEU A 188 6.13 10.64 20.72
N LEU A 189 5.87 11.88 20.29
CA LEU A 189 4.82 12.18 19.32
C LEU A 189 5.09 11.53 17.96
N PHE A 190 6.32 11.60 17.45
CA PHE A 190 6.69 10.94 16.20
C PHE A 190 6.61 9.43 16.32
N LEU A 191 7.08 8.84 17.42
CA LEU A 191 7.01 7.40 17.66
C LEU A 191 5.55 6.92 17.71
N GLY A 192 4.72 7.54 18.56
CA GLY A 192 3.31 7.20 18.69
C GLY A 192 2.53 7.43 17.39
N GLY A 193 2.78 8.55 16.71
CA GLY A 193 2.21 8.86 15.40
C GLY A 193 2.59 7.84 14.33
N ALA A 194 3.86 7.44 14.27
CA ALA A 194 4.34 6.41 13.34
C ALA A 194 3.72 5.04 13.62
N THR A 195 3.59 4.64 14.90
CA THR A 195 2.93 3.38 15.27
C THR A 195 1.46 3.36 14.86
N LEU A 196 0.71 4.43 15.15
CA LEU A 196 -0.70 4.56 14.76
C LEU A 196 -0.87 4.56 13.24
N PHE A 197 0.01 5.28 12.53
CA PHE A 197 0.01 5.31 11.07
C PHE A 197 0.28 3.92 10.48
N ALA A 198 1.30 3.21 10.99
CA ALA A 198 1.61 1.85 10.55
C ALA A 198 0.45 0.87 10.80
N ALA A 199 -0.20 0.95 11.96
CA ALA A 199 -1.40 0.16 12.26
C ALA A 199 -2.56 0.49 11.30
N GLY A 200 -2.80 1.77 11.02
CA GLY A 200 -3.81 2.23 10.06
C GLY A 200 -3.55 1.72 8.64
N VAL A 201 -2.30 1.83 8.16
CA VAL A 201 -1.88 1.27 6.87
C VAL A 201 -2.05 -0.25 6.84
N GLY A 202 -1.69 -0.96 7.91
CA GLY A 202 -1.87 -2.40 8.01
C GLY A 202 -3.34 -2.83 7.88
N VAL A 203 -4.25 -2.17 8.62
CA VAL A 203 -5.70 -2.42 8.51
C VAL A 203 -6.21 -2.08 7.11
N TYR A 204 -5.74 -0.97 6.55
CA TYR A 204 -6.11 -0.53 5.21
C TYR A 204 -5.69 -1.54 4.13
N ILE A 205 -4.43 -2.00 4.12
CA ILE A 205 -3.93 -3.02 3.18
C ILE A 205 -4.65 -4.36 3.38
N GLY A 206 -4.89 -4.73 4.65
CA GLY A 206 -5.64 -5.94 4.99
C GLY A 206 -7.03 -5.97 4.36
N ASN A 207 -7.75 -4.85 4.43
CA ASN A 207 -9.11 -4.73 3.89
C ASN A 207 -9.17 -4.48 2.38
N SER A 208 -8.21 -3.73 1.83
CA SER A 208 -8.22 -3.34 0.41
C SER A 208 -7.53 -4.34 -0.53
N VAL A 209 -6.64 -5.19 -0.01
CA VAL A 209 -5.87 -6.12 -0.84
C VAL A 209 -5.95 -7.55 -0.30
N ALA A 210 -5.52 -7.79 0.93
CA ALA A 210 -5.35 -9.16 1.44
C ALA A 210 -6.68 -9.93 1.50
N ARG A 211 -7.73 -9.32 2.07
CA ARG A 211 -9.06 -9.95 2.17
C ARG A 211 -9.72 -10.20 0.81
N PRO A 212 -9.79 -9.23 -0.13
CA PRO A 212 -10.32 -9.49 -1.47
C PRO A 212 -9.54 -10.58 -2.24
N VAL A 213 -8.20 -10.57 -2.18
CA VAL A 213 -7.37 -11.59 -2.85
C VAL A 213 -7.62 -12.97 -2.24
N ALA A 214 -7.72 -13.08 -0.91
CA ALA A 214 -8.06 -14.35 -0.26
C ALA A 214 -9.43 -14.87 -0.71
N ARG A 215 -10.45 -14.00 -0.78
CA ARG A 215 -11.79 -14.35 -1.28
C ARG A 215 -11.75 -14.81 -2.75
N LEU A 216 -10.98 -14.13 -3.60
CA LEU A 216 -10.78 -14.52 -5.00
C LEU A 216 -10.13 -15.90 -5.12
N SER A 217 -9.08 -16.14 -4.35
CA SER A 217 -8.36 -17.41 -4.32
C SER A 217 -9.26 -18.56 -3.84
N GLU A 218 -10.03 -18.35 -2.78
CA GLU A 218 -10.98 -19.33 -2.27
C GLU A 218 -12.09 -19.64 -3.28
N GLY A 219 -12.67 -18.61 -3.91
CA GLY A 219 -13.68 -18.77 -4.95
C GLY A 219 -13.15 -19.54 -6.16
N ALA A 220 -11.93 -19.22 -6.63
CA ALA A 220 -11.27 -19.94 -7.72
C ALA A 220 -10.98 -21.41 -7.34
N ALA A 221 -10.57 -21.68 -6.10
CA ALA A 221 -10.33 -23.04 -5.62
C ALA A 221 -11.62 -23.86 -5.51
N ARG A 222 -12.76 -23.25 -5.20
CA ARG A 222 -14.07 -23.90 -5.26
C ARG A 222 -14.48 -24.21 -6.70
N LEU A 223 -14.31 -23.25 -7.61
CA LEU A 223 -14.56 -23.44 -9.04
C LEU A 223 -13.74 -24.59 -9.61
N ALA A 224 -12.45 -24.67 -9.27
CA ALA A 224 -11.56 -25.75 -9.70
C ALA A 224 -11.98 -27.15 -9.18
N ARG A 225 -12.77 -27.21 -8.10
CA ARG A 225 -13.36 -28.47 -7.58
C ARG A 225 -14.70 -28.82 -8.22
N GLY A 226 -15.15 -28.06 -9.22
CA GLY A 226 -16.39 -28.32 -9.97
C GLY A 226 -17.63 -27.63 -9.41
N ASP A 227 -17.49 -26.79 -8.38
CA ASP A 227 -18.59 -25.97 -7.86
C ASP A 227 -18.81 -24.76 -8.78
N LEU A 228 -19.67 -24.91 -9.79
CA LEU A 228 -20.02 -23.85 -10.74
C LEU A 228 -21.08 -22.88 -10.22
N ASP A 229 -21.61 -23.10 -9.01
CA ASP A 229 -22.61 -22.22 -8.39
C ASP A 229 -21.96 -21.16 -7.49
N VAL A 230 -20.65 -21.26 -7.26
CA VAL A 230 -19.90 -20.25 -6.51
C VAL A 230 -19.98 -18.88 -7.20
N ARG A 231 -20.29 -17.86 -6.40
CA ARG A 231 -20.25 -16.45 -6.81
C ARG A 231 -19.29 -15.69 -5.92
N ILE A 232 -18.33 -15.02 -6.54
CA ILE A 232 -17.38 -14.17 -5.81
C ILE A 232 -17.99 -12.77 -5.68
N PRO A 233 -18.04 -12.18 -4.48
CA PRO A 233 -18.56 -10.82 -4.28
C PRO A 233 -17.81 -9.78 -5.12
N GLU A 234 -18.55 -8.86 -5.73
CA GLU A 234 -18.04 -7.78 -6.59
C GLU A 234 -18.02 -6.43 -5.86
N ASP A 235 -17.85 -6.45 -4.53
CA ASP A 235 -17.96 -5.26 -3.67
C ASP A 235 -16.88 -4.19 -3.93
N ASP A 236 -15.80 -4.56 -4.63
CA ASP A 236 -14.66 -3.67 -4.91
C ASP A 236 -14.79 -3.01 -6.29
N PRO A 237 -14.92 -1.68 -6.40
CA PRO A 237 -14.98 -1.00 -7.70
C PRO A 237 -13.62 -0.95 -8.43
N GLY A 238 -12.54 -1.40 -7.80
CA GLY A 238 -11.19 -1.42 -8.34
C GLY A 238 -10.87 -2.64 -9.22
N GLU A 239 -9.57 -2.87 -9.40
CA GLU A 239 -9.03 -3.94 -10.27
C GLU A 239 -9.45 -5.33 -9.81
N LEU A 240 -9.51 -5.54 -8.48
CA LEU A 240 -9.84 -6.83 -7.88
C LEU A 240 -11.31 -7.19 -8.07
N GLY A 241 -12.25 -6.24 -7.97
CA GLY A 241 -13.65 -6.54 -8.27
C GLY A 241 -13.92 -6.66 -9.77
N HIS A 242 -13.15 -5.96 -10.63
CA HIS A 242 -13.20 -6.24 -12.07
C HIS A 242 -12.78 -7.69 -12.39
N LEU A 243 -11.74 -8.19 -11.70
CA LEU A 243 -11.30 -9.58 -11.80
C LEU A 243 -12.36 -10.55 -11.25
N ALA A 244 -13.00 -10.23 -10.12
CA ALA A 244 -14.12 -11.01 -9.59
C ALA A 244 -15.26 -11.13 -10.62
N ALA A 245 -15.64 -10.01 -11.23
CA ALA A 245 -16.68 -9.97 -12.26
C ALA A 245 -16.29 -10.78 -13.51
N GLN A 246 -15.02 -10.74 -13.92
CA GLN A 246 -14.51 -11.58 -15.01
C GLN A 246 -14.60 -13.08 -14.68
N LEU A 247 -14.22 -13.48 -13.46
CA LEU A 247 -14.28 -14.88 -13.03
C LEU A 247 -15.74 -15.38 -12.93
N ASN A 248 -16.65 -14.54 -12.43
CA ASN A 248 -18.08 -14.85 -12.37
C ASN A 248 -18.69 -15.04 -13.77
N ARG A 249 -18.28 -14.22 -14.77
CA ARG A 249 -18.70 -14.40 -16.17
C ARG A 249 -18.17 -15.70 -16.76
N MET A 250 -16.90 -16.01 -16.53
CA MET A 250 -16.29 -17.26 -16.98
C MET A 250 -17.01 -18.49 -16.39
N THR A 251 -17.33 -18.44 -15.09
CA THR A 251 -18.08 -19.50 -14.40
C THR A 251 -19.47 -19.71 -15.02
N GLY A 252 -20.17 -18.62 -15.34
CA GLY A 252 -21.47 -18.68 -16.02
C GLY A 252 -21.38 -19.32 -17.41
N ALA A 253 -20.40 -18.91 -18.21
CA ALA A 253 -20.17 -19.49 -19.55
C ALA A 253 -19.82 -20.99 -19.48
N LEU A 254 -18.99 -21.38 -18.50
CA LEU A 254 -18.63 -22.78 -18.29
C LEU A 254 -19.86 -23.64 -17.93
N ARG A 255 -20.74 -23.13 -17.06
CA ARG A 255 -22.00 -23.80 -16.71
C ARG A 255 -22.92 -23.98 -17.91
N GLU A 256 -23.05 -22.95 -18.75
CA GLU A 256 -23.87 -23.01 -19.96
C GLU A 256 -23.32 -24.06 -20.94
N HIS A 257 -22.01 -24.07 -21.19
CA HIS A 257 -21.38 -25.06 -22.05
C HIS A 257 -21.50 -26.49 -21.51
N GLN A 258 -21.38 -26.69 -20.19
CA GLN A 258 -21.59 -28.01 -19.59
C GLN A 258 -23.04 -28.49 -19.78
N ALA A 259 -24.02 -27.61 -19.62
CA ALA A 259 -25.42 -27.95 -19.86
C ALA A 259 -25.68 -28.32 -21.33
N GLN A 260 -25.09 -27.58 -22.28
CA GLN A 260 -25.16 -27.88 -23.70
C GLN A 260 -24.52 -29.24 -24.01
N LEU A 261 -23.33 -29.52 -23.49
CA LEU A 261 -22.64 -30.81 -23.68
C LEU A 261 -23.48 -31.98 -23.21
N VAL A 262 -24.07 -31.89 -22.00
CA VAL A 262 -24.95 -32.94 -21.46
C VAL A 262 -26.17 -33.16 -22.36
N GLN A 263 -26.78 -32.08 -22.87
CA GLN A 263 -27.92 -32.20 -23.78
C GLN A 263 -27.53 -32.85 -25.12
N HIS A 264 -26.38 -32.47 -25.68
CA HIS A 264 -25.85 -33.08 -26.90
C HIS A 264 -25.53 -34.56 -26.72
N GLU A 265 -24.92 -34.95 -25.59
CA GLU A 265 -24.61 -36.34 -25.28
C GLU A 265 -25.88 -37.18 -25.11
N LYS A 266 -26.92 -36.61 -24.46
CA LYS A 266 -28.23 -37.26 -24.33
C LYS A 266 -28.89 -37.52 -25.69
N LEU A 267 -28.89 -36.53 -26.59
CA LEU A 267 -29.45 -36.67 -27.94
C LEU A 267 -28.66 -37.68 -28.78
N ALA A 268 -27.32 -37.65 -28.70
CA ALA A 268 -26.47 -38.63 -29.37
C ALA A 268 -26.71 -40.06 -28.83
N GLY A 269 -26.93 -40.21 -27.52
CA GLY A 269 -27.27 -41.47 -26.87
C GLY A 269 -28.61 -42.02 -27.35
N ILE A 270 -29.68 -41.20 -27.31
CA ILE A 270 -30.99 -41.53 -27.89
C ILE A 270 -30.83 -41.94 -29.34
N GLY A 271 -29.98 -41.22 -30.06
CA GLY A 271 -29.78 -41.46 -31.48
C GLY A 271 -29.14 -42.78 -31.86
N ARG A 272 -28.11 -43.21 -31.13
CA ARG A 272 -27.50 -44.53 -31.32
C ARG A 272 -28.48 -45.67 -31.00
N LEU A 273 -29.26 -45.51 -29.93
CA LEU A 273 -30.27 -46.50 -29.56
C LEU A 273 -31.37 -46.58 -30.62
N ALA A 274 -31.88 -45.43 -31.07
CA ALA A 274 -32.87 -45.35 -32.14
C ALA A 274 -32.40 -46.05 -33.41
N ALA A 275 -31.13 -45.89 -33.80
CA ALA A 275 -30.60 -46.52 -35.00
C ALA A 275 -30.49 -48.04 -34.92
N GLY A 276 -30.08 -48.58 -33.78
CA GLY A 276 -30.07 -50.03 -33.56
C GLY A 276 -31.48 -50.62 -33.58
N VAL A 277 -32.38 -50.03 -32.77
CA VAL A 277 -33.79 -50.46 -32.68
C VAL A 277 -34.50 -50.36 -34.02
N ALA A 278 -34.26 -49.29 -34.78
CA ALA A 278 -34.92 -49.10 -36.06
C ALA A 278 -34.52 -50.15 -37.10
N HIS A 279 -33.24 -50.52 -37.14
CA HIS A 279 -32.79 -51.59 -38.04
C HIS A 279 -33.41 -52.95 -37.66
N GLU A 280 -33.50 -53.24 -36.36
CA GLU A 280 -34.07 -54.50 -35.86
C GLU A 280 -35.59 -54.59 -36.01
N ILE A 281 -36.32 -53.47 -35.95
CA ILE A 281 -37.79 -53.44 -36.13
C ILE A 281 -38.17 -53.38 -37.62
N ASN A 282 -37.43 -52.65 -38.46
CA ASN A 282 -37.74 -52.56 -39.89
C ASN A 282 -37.60 -53.91 -40.61
N ASN A 283 -36.68 -54.77 -40.15
CA ASN A 283 -36.50 -56.11 -40.71
C ASN A 283 -37.75 -57.00 -40.62
N PRO A 284 -38.34 -57.28 -39.43
CA PRO A 284 -39.57 -58.06 -39.32
C PRO A 284 -40.78 -57.36 -39.95
N LEU A 285 -40.89 -56.03 -39.86
CA LEU A 285 -41.96 -55.29 -40.54
C LEU A 285 -41.90 -55.44 -42.07
N GLY A 286 -40.69 -55.41 -42.64
CA GLY A 286 -40.49 -55.65 -44.06
C GLY A 286 -40.93 -57.05 -44.50
N VAL A 287 -40.67 -58.07 -43.67
CA VAL A 287 -41.14 -59.45 -43.90
C VAL A 287 -42.66 -59.53 -43.82
N ILE A 288 -43.27 -58.93 -42.78
CA ILE A 288 -44.74 -58.89 -42.61
C ILE A 288 -45.40 -58.23 -43.81
N LEU A 289 -44.93 -57.04 -44.21
CA LEU A 289 -45.42 -56.32 -45.39
C LEU A 289 -45.28 -57.13 -46.67
N GLY A 290 -44.15 -57.84 -46.84
CA GLY A 290 -43.93 -58.74 -47.97
C GLY A 290 -44.99 -59.84 -48.07
N TYR A 291 -45.29 -60.51 -46.96
CA TYR A 291 -46.33 -61.54 -46.92
C TYR A 291 -47.73 -60.98 -47.10
N VAL A 292 -48.06 -59.86 -46.45
CA VAL A 292 -49.36 -59.19 -46.57
C VAL A 292 -49.65 -58.84 -48.03
N ARG A 293 -48.68 -58.23 -48.73
CA ARG A 293 -48.81 -57.89 -50.15
C ARG A 293 -48.96 -59.11 -51.07
N LEU A 294 -48.33 -60.24 -50.74
CA LEU A 294 -48.50 -61.48 -51.50
C LEU A 294 -49.88 -62.11 -51.27
N LEU A 295 -50.41 -62.03 -50.05
CA LEU A 295 -51.74 -62.54 -49.70
C LEU A 295 -52.84 -61.67 -50.31
N GLN A 296 -52.69 -60.34 -50.30
CA GLN A 296 -53.66 -59.41 -50.90
C GLN A 296 -53.92 -59.70 -52.39
N ARG A 297 -52.92 -60.16 -53.15
CA ARG A 297 -53.08 -60.52 -54.58
C ARG A 297 -54.06 -61.66 -54.84
N ARG A 298 -54.40 -62.45 -53.82
CA ARG A 298 -55.31 -63.60 -53.90
C ARG A 298 -56.47 -63.51 -52.92
N ALA A 299 -56.57 -62.42 -52.16
CA ALA A 299 -57.60 -62.22 -51.16
C ALA A 299 -58.83 -61.56 -51.79
N GLU A 300 -60.01 -62.01 -51.40
CA GLU A 300 -61.30 -61.44 -51.83
C GLU A 300 -62.18 -61.24 -50.60
N GLY A 301 -63.18 -60.34 -50.72
CA GLY A 301 -64.12 -60.04 -49.63
C GLY A 301 -63.43 -59.47 -48.38
N SER A 302 -63.90 -59.88 -47.20
CA SER A 302 -63.42 -59.34 -45.91
C SER A 302 -61.93 -59.58 -45.64
N LEU A 303 -61.34 -60.66 -46.18
CA LEU A 303 -59.91 -60.94 -46.00
C LEU A 303 -59.02 -59.89 -46.69
N ALA A 304 -59.48 -59.32 -47.81
CA ALA A 304 -58.74 -58.25 -48.49
C ALA A 304 -58.76 -56.95 -47.67
N GLU A 305 -59.88 -56.64 -47.01
CA GLU A 305 -60.01 -55.49 -46.11
C GLU A 305 -59.14 -55.66 -44.86
N ASP A 306 -59.17 -56.83 -44.22
CA ASP A 306 -58.33 -57.14 -43.05
C ASP A 306 -56.83 -57.03 -43.37
N LEU A 307 -56.39 -57.55 -44.52
CA LEU A 307 -54.99 -57.45 -44.95
C LEU A 307 -54.57 -56.01 -45.25
N ARG A 308 -55.48 -55.15 -45.72
CA ARG A 308 -55.20 -53.72 -45.93
C ARG A 308 -54.94 -53.00 -44.61
N VAL A 309 -55.73 -53.29 -43.57
CA VAL A 309 -55.53 -52.71 -42.23
C VAL A 309 -54.17 -53.14 -41.65
N VAL A 310 -53.79 -54.41 -41.82
CA VAL A 310 -52.48 -54.91 -41.36
C VAL A 310 -51.32 -54.24 -42.12
N GLU A 311 -51.47 -54.00 -43.42
CA GLU A 311 -50.48 -53.23 -44.19
C GLU A 311 -50.36 -51.79 -43.68
N GLU A 312 -51.47 -51.10 -43.47
CA GLU A 312 -51.51 -49.72 -42.97
C GLU A 312 -50.82 -49.60 -41.60
N GLU A 313 -51.11 -50.51 -40.66
CA GLU A 313 -50.46 -50.49 -39.33
C GLU A 313 -48.98 -50.87 -39.38
N ALA A 314 -48.57 -51.78 -40.28
CA ALA A 314 -47.16 -52.12 -40.45
C ALA A 314 -46.37 -50.95 -41.07
N VAL A 315 -46.94 -50.24 -42.04
CA VAL A 315 -46.36 -48.99 -42.59
C VAL A 315 -46.28 -47.91 -41.52
N ARG A 316 -47.34 -47.73 -40.73
CA ARG A 316 -47.35 -46.78 -39.62
C ARG A 316 -46.27 -47.06 -38.58
N CYS A 317 -46.01 -48.33 -38.27
CA CYS A 317 -44.90 -48.72 -37.40
C CYS A 317 -43.54 -48.35 -38.00
N GLN A 318 -43.34 -48.53 -39.31
CA GLN A 318 -42.10 -48.11 -39.99
C GLN A 318 -41.92 -46.58 -39.90
N ASP A 319 -42.97 -45.81 -40.14
CA ASP A 319 -42.93 -44.34 -40.08
C ASP A 319 -42.57 -43.82 -38.67
N ILE A 320 -43.13 -44.41 -37.61
CA ILE A 320 -42.83 -44.06 -36.22
C ILE A 320 -41.35 -44.31 -35.90
N VAL A 321 -40.84 -45.46 -36.36
CA VAL A 321 -39.46 -45.89 -36.12
C VAL A 321 -38.47 -45.02 -36.90
N GLU A 322 -38.82 -44.63 -38.13
CA GLU A 322 -38.03 -43.69 -38.95
C GLU A 322 -38.04 -42.27 -38.38
N GLY A 323 -39.17 -41.81 -37.83
CA GLY A 323 -39.23 -40.52 -37.11
C GLY A 323 -38.32 -40.45 -35.89
N LEU A 324 -38.10 -41.57 -35.18
CA LEU A 324 -37.15 -41.66 -34.07
C LEU A 324 -35.69 -41.55 -34.53
N LEU A 325 -35.39 -42.08 -35.72
CA LEU A 325 -34.08 -41.96 -36.37
C LEU A 325 -33.76 -40.51 -36.78
N ASP A 326 -34.74 -39.72 -37.19
CA ASP A 326 -34.51 -38.34 -37.64
C ASP A 326 -34.10 -37.38 -36.52
N LEU A 327 -34.50 -37.69 -35.27
CA LEU A 327 -34.03 -36.99 -34.07
C LEU A 327 -32.53 -37.19 -33.81
N SER A 328 -31.96 -38.29 -34.32
CA SER A 328 -30.58 -38.73 -34.06
C SER A 328 -29.54 -38.20 -35.04
N ARG A 329 -29.97 -37.88 -36.26
CA ARG A 329 -29.09 -37.51 -37.36
C ARG A 329 -29.06 -35.99 -37.51
N PRO A 330 -27.93 -35.32 -37.20
CA PRO A 330 -27.71 -33.98 -37.70
C PRO A 330 -27.82 -34.02 -39.22
N GLY A 331 -28.69 -33.19 -39.80
CA GLY A 331 -28.92 -33.15 -41.25
C GLY A 331 -27.60 -32.96 -41.99
N ARG A 332 -27.14 -34.00 -42.68
CA ARG A 332 -25.96 -33.95 -43.56
C ARG A 332 -26.45 -33.72 -44.98
N GLY A 333 -26.07 -32.59 -45.55
CA GLY A 333 -26.39 -32.19 -46.91
C GLY A 333 -26.02 -30.73 -47.14
N PRO A 334 -25.78 -30.32 -48.41
CA PRO A 334 -25.52 -28.93 -48.73
C PRO A 334 -26.73 -28.07 -48.37
N VAL A 335 -26.46 -26.87 -47.86
CA VAL A 335 -27.47 -25.83 -47.64
C VAL A 335 -27.55 -25.02 -48.93
N GLU A 336 -28.74 -24.92 -49.49
CA GLU A 336 -28.99 -24.27 -50.78
C GLU A 336 -30.14 -23.26 -50.65
N PRO A 337 -30.18 -22.19 -51.47
CA PRO A 337 -31.29 -21.26 -51.46
C PRO A 337 -32.54 -21.93 -52.05
N VAL A 338 -33.59 -22.05 -51.25
CA VAL A 338 -34.88 -22.63 -51.65
C VAL A 338 -35.96 -21.55 -51.59
N ALA A 339 -36.70 -21.37 -52.70
CA ALA A 339 -37.90 -20.55 -52.72
C ALA A 339 -39.00 -21.21 -51.88
N LEU A 340 -39.38 -20.57 -50.78
CA LEU A 340 -40.29 -21.15 -49.78
C LEU A 340 -41.69 -21.37 -50.34
N ARG A 341 -42.18 -20.44 -51.19
CA ARG A 341 -43.48 -20.58 -51.84
C ARG A 341 -43.55 -21.84 -52.68
N GLU A 342 -42.60 -22.00 -53.60
CA GLU A 342 -42.53 -23.16 -54.50
C GLU A 342 -42.43 -24.46 -53.70
N ALA A 343 -41.60 -24.49 -52.66
CA ALA A 343 -41.48 -25.66 -51.80
C ALA A 343 -42.79 -26.01 -51.07
N CYS A 344 -43.54 -25.02 -50.58
CA CYS A 344 -44.85 -25.22 -49.98
C CYS A 344 -45.88 -25.71 -51.00
N GLU A 345 -45.95 -25.07 -52.17
CA GLU A 345 -46.89 -25.43 -53.24
C GLU A 345 -46.63 -26.85 -53.77
N ASP A 346 -45.37 -27.23 -53.96
CA ASP A 346 -44.94 -28.58 -54.33
C ASP A 346 -45.43 -29.63 -53.33
N VAL A 347 -45.30 -29.34 -52.02
CA VAL A 347 -45.72 -30.27 -50.98
C VAL A 347 -47.25 -30.38 -50.96
N VAL A 348 -47.96 -29.25 -51.07
CA VAL A 348 -49.43 -29.24 -51.15
C VAL A 348 -49.93 -30.04 -52.35
N ALA A 349 -49.32 -29.86 -53.53
CA ALA A 349 -49.67 -30.59 -54.73
C ALA A 349 -49.52 -32.11 -54.53
N ARG A 350 -48.38 -32.56 -53.98
CA ARG A 350 -48.12 -33.98 -53.69
C ARG A 350 -49.09 -34.57 -52.68
N MET A 351 -49.45 -33.82 -51.64
CA MET A 351 -50.41 -34.29 -50.64
C MET A 351 -51.84 -34.36 -51.22
N ARG A 352 -52.22 -33.48 -52.15
CA ARG A 352 -53.48 -33.59 -52.90
C ARG A 352 -53.51 -34.84 -53.78
N GLU A 353 -52.44 -35.09 -54.53
CA GLU A 353 -52.30 -36.29 -55.38
C GLU A 353 -52.38 -37.59 -54.57
N SER A 354 -51.85 -37.58 -53.35
CA SER A 354 -51.86 -38.73 -52.44
C SER A 354 -53.15 -38.85 -51.60
N ALA A 355 -54.15 -37.99 -51.83
CA ALA A 355 -55.41 -37.90 -51.07
C ALA A 355 -55.23 -37.68 -49.55
N LEU A 356 -54.07 -37.16 -49.11
CA LEU A 356 -53.70 -36.98 -47.70
C LEU A 356 -54.28 -35.70 -47.07
N LEU A 357 -54.91 -34.83 -47.86
CA LEU A 357 -55.49 -33.56 -47.38
C LEU A 357 -56.99 -33.62 -47.10
N GLY A 358 -57.68 -34.72 -47.43
CA GLY A 358 -59.13 -34.84 -47.22
C GLY A 358 -59.92 -33.65 -47.79
N PRO A 359 -60.94 -33.12 -47.07
CA PRO A 359 -61.71 -31.94 -47.49
C PRO A 359 -61.03 -30.59 -47.15
N VAL A 360 -59.79 -30.60 -46.67
CA VAL A 360 -59.12 -29.40 -46.16
C VAL A 360 -58.71 -28.46 -47.31
N THR A 361 -59.08 -27.19 -47.18
CA THR A 361 -58.63 -26.13 -48.11
C THR A 361 -57.29 -25.58 -47.63
N VAL A 362 -56.29 -25.59 -48.52
CA VAL A 362 -54.93 -25.10 -48.22
C VAL A 362 -54.64 -23.89 -49.09
N GLU A 363 -54.29 -22.77 -48.44
CA GLU A 363 -53.85 -21.53 -49.10
C GLU A 363 -52.40 -21.21 -48.73
N VAL A 364 -51.56 -20.92 -49.74
CA VAL A 364 -50.15 -20.58 -49.56
C VAL A 364 -49.95 -19.08 -49.77
N HIS A 365 -49.55 -18.38 -48.71
CA HIS A 365 -49.36 -16.93 -48.69
C HIS A 365 -47.91 -16.56 -48.41
N GLY A 366 -47.43 -15.48 -49.05
CA GLY A 366 -46.09 -14.91 -48.84
C GLY A 366 -44.99 -15.40 -49.79
N GLU A 367 -43.92 -14.61 -49.89
CA GLU A 367 -42.71 -14.91 -50.67
C GLU A 367 -41.49 -14.97 -49.75
N GLY A 368 -40.49 -15.77 -50.12
CA GLY A 368 -39.23 -15.80 -49.38
C GLY A 368 -38.26 -16.86 -49.89
N VAL A 369 -36.98 -16.65 -49.60
CA VAL A 369 -35.91 -17.62 -49.88
C VAL A 369 -35.23 -17.98 -48.57
N ALA A 370 -35.09 -19.28 -48.30
CA ALA A 370 -34.38 -19.79 -47.14
C ALA A 370 -33.18 -20.62 -47.56
N TRP A 371 -32.06 -20.44 -46.87
CA TRP A 371 -30.87 -21.28 -47.02
C TRP A 371 -31.05 -22.50 -46.13
N VAL A 372 -31.51 -23.60 -46.72
CA VAL A 372 -31.85 -24.84 -46.00
C VAL A 372 -31.46 -26.06 -46.82
N GLN A 373 -31.53 -27.25 -46.21
CA GLN A 373 -31.45 -28.52 -46.95
C GLN A 373 -32.83 -28.82 -47.55
N PRO A 374 -33.01 -28.85 -48.89
CA PRO A 374 -34.32 -29.02 -49.52
C PRO A 374 -35.10 -30.27 -49.05
N PRO A 375 -34.48 -31.46 -48.87
CA PRO A 375 -35.18 -32.64 -48.37
C PRO A 375 -35.73 -32.47 -46.96
N ARG A 376 -35.01 -31.77 -46.07
CA ARG A 376 -35.45 -31.50 -44.70
C ARG A 376 -36.56 -30.48 -44.63
N LEU A 377 -36.47 -29.40 -45.43
CA LEU A 377 -37.56 -28.43 -45.50
C LEU A 377 -38.84 -29.12 -45.96
N ARG A 378 -38.77 -29.95 -47.01
CA ARG A 378 -39.92 -30.73 -47.50
C ARG A 378 -40.50 -31.62 -46.41
N GLN A 379 -39.67 -32.30 -45.63
CA GLN A 379 -40.10 -33.16 -44.53
C GLN A 379 -40.78 -32.38 -43.40
N VAL A 380 -40.23 -31.23 -43.00
CA VAL A 380 -40.85 -30.35 -42.00
C VAL A 380 -42.22 -29.87 -42.48
N LEU A 381 -42.30 -29.40 -43.74
CA LEU A 381 -43.55 -28.94 -44.33
C LEU A 381 -44.59 -30.07 -44.42
N LEU A 382 -44.19 -31.27 -44.84
CA LEU A 382 -45.03 -32.46 -44.86
C LEU A 382 -45.58 -32.80 -43.46
N ASN A 383 -44.70 -32.85 -42.45
CA ASN A 383 -45.10 -33.20 -41.09
C ASN A 383 -46.05 -32.15 -40.48
N LEU A 384 -45.76 -30.86 -40.68
CA LEU A 384 -46.63 -29.78 -40.21
C LEU A 384 -48.00 -29.82 -40.88
N MET A 385 -48.04 -30.01 -42.20
CA MET A 385 -49.30 -30.08 -42.95
C MET A 385 -50.10 -31.35 -42.67
N LYS A 386 -49.44 -32.50 -42.48
CA LYS A 386 -50.09 -33.73 -42.03
C LYS A 386 -50.75 -33.53 -40.67
N ASN A 387 -50.02 -32.99 -39.70
CA ASN A 387 -50.56 -32.68 -38.37
C ASN A 387 -51.72 -31.66 -38.45
N ALA A 388 -51.62 -30.66 -39.32
CA ALA A 388 -52.68 -29.68 -39.50
C ALA A 388 -53.93 -30.28 -40.15
N ALA A 389 -53.77 -31.16 -41.13
CA ALA A 389 -54.88 -31.86 -41.79
C ALA A 389 -55.59 -32.83 -40.83
N GLU A 390 -54.83 -33.62 -40.06
CA GLU A 390 -55.35 -34.52 -39.01
C GLU A 390 -56.06 -33.76 -37.87
N ALA A 391 -55.65 -32.52 -37.57
CA ALA A 391 -56.32 -31.70 -36.56
C ALA A 391 -57.58 -31.00 -37.09
N ALA A 392 -57.68 -30.81 -38.41
CA ALA A 392 -58.75 -30.07 -39.07
C ALA A 392 -59.94 -30.95 -39.51
N GLY A 393 -59.80 -32.28 -39.48
CA GLY A 393 -60.83 -33.24 -39.90
C GLY A 393 -60.41 -34.67 -39.59
#